data_AF-A0A4R3VN97-F1
#
_entry.id   AF-A0A4R3VN97-F1
#
_cell.length_a   1.000
_cell.length_b   1.000
_cell.length_c   1.000
_cell.angle_alpha   90.00
_cell.angle_beta   90.00
_cell.angle_gamma   90.00
#
_symmetry.space_group_name_H-M   'P 1'
#
loop_
_entity.id
_entity.type
_entity.pdbx_description
1 polymer ?
#
loop_
_entity_poly.entity_id
_entity_poly.type
_entity_poly.pdbx_seq_one_letter_code
_entity_poly.pdbx_strand_id
1 'polypeptide(L)'
;MKALLATVVFSLNTVLLIAQEMHAEADSSNFKRFEAEVSWFTPIGALKNYMNPTPLFGMWYRSQFSENSIINYGLQLSFPKEHAFEYANADFNSTTKSLAGNLGLRLDKALFKNNAGTRSLNWSTHFGYSFYFYDDVKLREEYAGWSPKRKEEEGEPVFIRPFSTFHIGQSIKLNINNVGLFAQYNYSPYHIFTKVIDRNFGSQHFNIGISYRQ
;
A
#
# COMPACT_ATOMS: atom_id res chain seq x y z
N MET A 1 -9.88 1.96 -21.78
CA MET A 1 -10.10 0.50 -21.69
C MET A 1 -8.93 -0.34 -22.21
N LYS A 2 -8.43 -0.11 -23.43
CA LYS A 2 -7.34 -0.94 -24.02
C LYS A 2 -6.01 -0.91 -23.23
N ALA A 3 -5.63 0.24 -22.66
CA ALA A 3 -4.41 0.37 -21.85
C ALA A 3 -4.49 -0.38 -20.50
N LEU A 4 -5.66 -0.33 -19.83
CA LEU A 4 -5.88 -1.02 -18.57
C LEU A 4 -5.81 -2.55 -18.75
N LEU A 5 -6.39 -3.04 -19.86
CA LEU A 5 -6.33 -4.46 -20.21
C LEU A 5 -4.89 -4.92 -20.48
N ALA A 6 -4.08 -4.11 -21.18
CA ALA A 6 -2.68 -4.41 -21.44
C ALA A 6 -1.85 -4.45 -20.14
N THR A 7 -2.08 -3.53 -19.21
CA THR A 7 -1.40 -3.52 -17.91
C THR A 7 -1.78 -4.72 -17.05
N VAL A 8 -3.07 -5.09 -17.03
CA VAL A 8 -3.56 -6.27 -16.29
C VAL A 8 -3.01 -7.57 -16.89
N VAL A 9 -2.98 -7.71 -18.21
CA VAL A 9 -2.43 -8.89 -18.89
C VAL A 9 -0.92 -9.00 -18.69
N PHE A 10 -0.19 -7.88 -18.74
CA PHE A 10 1.26 -7.86 -18.47
C PHE A 10 1.57 -8.26 -17.02
N SER A 11 0.80 -7.74 -16.07
CA SER A 11 0.96 -8.09 -14.64
C SER A 11 0.56 -9.53 -14.35
N LEU A 12 -0.49 -10.08 -15.00
CA LEU A 12 -0.85 -11.50 -14.85
C LEU A 12 0.22 -12.45 -15.40
N ASN A 13 0.78 -12.15 -16.59
CA ASN A 13 1.85 -12.96 -17.18
C ASN A 13 3.12 -12.90 -16.33
N THR A 14 3.40 -11.74 -15.74
CA THR A 14 4.53 -11.57 -14.81
C THR A 14 4.33 -12.42 -13.56
N VAL A 15 3.12 -12.43 -12.97
CA VAL A 15 2.78 -13.28 -11.81
C VAL A 15 2.87 -14.78 -12.16
N LEU A 16 2.45 -15.19 -13.37
CA LEU A 16 2.52 -16.59 -13.80
C LEU A 16 3.97 -17.07 -14.02
N LEU A 17 4.82 -16.24 -14.62
CA LEU A 17 6.26 -16.50 -14.72
C LEU A 17 6.90 -16.58 -13.33
N ILE A 18 6.44 -15.73 -12.40
CA ILE A 18 6.91 -15.73 -11.02
C ILE A 18 6.44 -16.98 -10.26
N ALA A 19 5.31 -17.59 -10.59
CA ALA A 19 4.92 -18.86 -9.96
C ALA A 19 5.81 -20.04 -10.44
N GLN A 20 6.36 -19.97 -11.66
CA GLN A 20 7.13 -21.06 -12.25
C GLN A 20 8.59 -21.13 -11.77
N GLU A 21 9.29 -20.02 -11.48
CA GLU A 21 10.65 -20.10 -10.91
C GLU A 21 10.64 -20.42 -9.38
N MET A 22 9.46 -20.44 -8.72
CA MET A 22 9.35 -20.59 -7.25
C MET A 22 9.76 -21.99 -6.79
N HIS A 23 9.91 -22.92 -7.74
CA HIS A 23 10.33 -24.29 -7.48
C HIS A 23 11.85 -24.52 -7.51
N ALA A 24 12.68 -23.51 -7.84
CA ALA A 24 14.09 -23.76 -8.11
C ALA A 24 15.02 -22.63 -7.65
N GLU A 25 15.25 -22.45 -6.34
CA GLU A 25 16.60 -22.17 -5.83
C GLU A 25 16.66 -22.16 -4.29
N ALA A 26 17.69 -22.83 -3.78
CA ALA A 26 17.97 -22.99 -2.36
C ALA A 26 18.54 -21.70 -1.75
N ASP A 27 18.11 -21.43 -0.51
CA ASP A 27 18.58 -20.34 0.35
C ASP A 27 20.11 -20.22 0.40
N SER A 28 20.65 -19.09 -0.05
CA SER A 28 22.03 -18.73 0.27
C SER A 28 22.11 -18.28 1.74
N SER A 29 23.06 -18.84 2.52
CA SER A 29 23.15 -18.65 3.97
C SER A 29 23.35 -17.19 4.45
N ASN A 30 23.61 -16.25 3.54
CA ASN A 30 23.83 -14.83 3.82
C ASN A 30 22.68 -13.91 3.38
N PHE A 31 21.58 -14.46 2.87
CA PHE A 31 20.45 -13.67 2.40
C PHE A 31 19.71 -12.98 3.57
N LYS A 32 19.57 -11.65 3.49
CA LYS A 32 18.87 -10.82 4.48
C LYS A 32 17.36 -10.95 4.29
N ARG A 33 16.67 -11.62 5.21
CA ARG A 33 15.26 -11.97 5.07
C ARG A 33 14.31 -10.86 5.49
N PHE A 34 14.75 -9.91 6.28
CA PHE A 34 13.90 -8.84 6.77
C PHE A 34 14.38 -7.50 6.24
N GLU A 35 13.45 -6.63 5.92
CA GLU A 35 13.73 -5.24 5.63
C GLU A 35 12.74 -4.33 6.35
N ALA A 36 13.30 -3.35 7.05
CA ALA A 36 12.55 -2.24 7.60
C ALA A 36 12.74 -1.00 6.73
N GLU A 37 11.70 -0.18 6.61
CA GLU A 37 11.72 1.06 5.83
C GLU A 37 11.17 2.22 6.65
N VAL A 38 11.78 3.38 6.46
CA VAL A 38 11.22 4.66 6.90
C VAL A 38 11.26 5.60 5.71
N SER A 39 10.12 6.21 5.41
CA SER A 39 9.98 7.11 4.26
C SER A 39 9.04 8.26 4.56
N TRP A 40 9.12 9.29 3.71
CA TRP A 40 8.22 10.42 3.75
C TRP A 40 7.15 10.27 2.68
N PHE A 41 5.91 10.03 3.10
CA PHE A 41 4.75 9.96 2.23
C PHE A 41 4.33 11.37 1.82
N THR A 42 4.22 11.59 0.51
CA THR A 42 3.77 12.85 -0.07
C THR A 42 2.56 12.60 -0.97
N PRO A 43 1.35 13.00 -0.56
CA PRO A 43 0.16 12.89 -1.40
C PRO A 43 0.26 13.89 -2.56
N ILE A 44 -0.21 13.49 -3.74
CA ILE A 44 -0.20 14.32 -4.94
C ILE A 44 -1.57 14.36 -5.61
N GLY A 45 -1.76 15.32 -6.52
CA GLY A 45 -3.05 15.53 -7.19
C GLY A 45 -4.13 15.91 -6.19
N ALA A 46 -5.29 15.28 -6.29
CA ALA A 46 -6.45 15.52 -5.42
C ALA A 46 -6.22 15.04 -3.97
N LEU A 47 -5.40 14.00 -3.77
CA LEU A 47 -5.22 13.37 -2.45
C LEU A 47 -4.60 14.34 -1.43
N LYS A 48 -3.82 15.32 -1.90
CA LYS A 48 -3.20 16.34 -1.05
C LYS A 48 -4.21 17.20 -0.27
N ASN A 49 -5.47 17.23 -0.73
CA ASN A 49 -6.55 17.97 -0.09
C ASN A 49 -7.21 17.17 1.05
N TYR A 50 -6.90 15.88 1.20
CA TYR A 50 -7.54 14.97 2.16
C TYR A 50 -6.56 14.20 3.03
N MET A 51 -5.28 14.22 2.67
CA MET A 51 -4.19 13.61 3.43
C MET A 51 -3.00 14.56 3.41
N ASN A 52 -2.37 14.78 4.55
CA ASN A 52 -1.14 15.55 4.65
C ASN A 52 0.09 14.66 4.41
N PRO A 53 1.23 15.25 4.01
CA PRO A 53 2.51 14.55 4.06
C PRO A 53 2.80 14.01 5.48
N THR A 54 3.29 12.78 5.57
CA THR A 54 3.46 12.06 6.84
C THR A 54 4.59 11.03 6.76
N PRO A 55 5.24 10.66 7.88
CA PRO A 55 6.08 9.47 7.93
C PRO A 55 5.31 8.19 7.55
N LEU A 56 6.00 7.28 6.89
CA LEU A 56 5.54 5.95 6.50
C LEU A 56 6.60 4.91 6.92
N PHE A 57 6.16 3.90 7.66
CA PHE A 57 6.99 2.83 8.21
C PHE A 57 6.67 1.53 7.50
N GLY A 58 7.66 0.85 6.94
CA GLY A 58 7.50 -0.40 6.22
C GLY A 58 8.21 -1.56 6.89
N MET A 59 7.61 -2.75 6.79
CA MET A 59 8.23 -4.01 7.19
C MET A 59 7.98 -5.05 6.10
N TRP A 60 9.05 -5.72 5.68
CA TRP A 60 9.04 -6.65 4.56
C TRP A 60 9.79 -7.91 4.92
N TYR A 61 9.14 -9.05 4.73
CA TYR A 61 9.84 -10.31 4.59
C TYR A 61 10.25 -10.49 3.14
N ARG A 62 11.45 -11.00 2.93
CA ARG A 62 12.11 -11.13 1.64
C ARG A 62 12.32 -12.61 1.36
N SER A 63 11.93 -13.05 0.18
CA SER A 63 12.19 -14.38 -0.35
C SER A 63 12.94 -14.24 -1.66
N GLN A 64 14.13 -14.82 -1.74
CA GLN A 64 14.84 -14.90 -3.01
C GLN A 64 14.07 -15.84 -3.94
N PHE A 65 13.88 -15.40 -5.17
CA PHE A 65 13.12 -16.11 -6.19
C PHE A 65 14.00 -16.57 -7.35
N SER A 66 14.96 -15.72 -7.73
CA SER A 66 16.09 -16.07 -8.60
C SER A 66 17.30 -15.21 -8.24
N GLU A 67 18.45 -15.43 -8.86
CA GLU A 67 19.70 -14.67 -8.58
C GLU A 67 19.54 -13.14 -8.55
N ASN A 68 18.63 -12.64 -9.40
CA ASN A 68 18.37 -11.21 -9.62
C ASN A 68 16.96 -10.77 -9.23
N SER A 69 16.16 -11.65 -8.61
CA SER A 69 14.75 -11.36 -8.35
C SER A 69 14.36 -11.76 -6.93
N ILE A 70 13.62 -10.88 -6.25
CA ILE A 70 13.18 -11.08 -4.86
C ILE A 70 11.70 -10.76 -4.78
N ILE A 71 10.96 -11.66 -4.15
CA ILE A 71 9.57 -11.41 -3.76
C ILE A 71 9.59 -10.97 -2.31
N ASN A 72 8.99 -9.82 -2.03
CA ASN A 72 8.80 -9.33 -0.69
C ASN A 72 7.32 -9.35 -0.35
N TYR A 73 6.96 -9.72 0.87
CA TYR A 73 5.61 -9.58 1.40
C TYR A 73 5.66 -8.81 2.70
N GLY A 74 4.71 -7.91 2.91
CA GLY A 74 4.82 -7.00 4.03
C GLY A 74 3.73 -5.95 4.09
N LEU A 75 3.96 -4.99 4.96
CA LEU A 75 3.05 -3.89 5.20
C LEU A 75 3.79 -2.55 5.32
N GLN A 76 3.06 -1.48 5.04
CA GLN A 76 3.45 -0.10 5.30
C GLN A 76 2.35 0.60 6.08
N LEU A 77 2.71 1.37 7.11
CA LEU A 77 1.80 2.12 7.96
C LEU A 77 2.19 3.59 8.01
N SER A 78 1.20 4.46 7.98
CA SER A 78 1.31 5.91 8.10
C SER A 78 0.24 6.44 9.03
N PHE A 79 0.53 7.60 9.62
CA PHE A 79 -0.33 8.26 10.61
C PHE A 79 -0.61 9.69 10.16
N PRO A 80 -1.40 9.88 9.08
CA PRO A 80 -1.78 11.21 8.63
C PRO A 80 -2.67 11.90 9.66
N LYS A 81 -2.71 13.23 9.65
CA LYS A 81 -3.67 14.01 10.43
C LYS A 81 -5.09 13.69 9.96
N GLU A 82 -6.03 13.75 10.90
CA GLU A 82 -7.45 13.68 10.60
C GLU A 82 -7.85 14.83 9.68
N HIS A 83 -8.71 14.54 8.70
CA HIS A 83 -9.17 15.51 7.72
C HIS A 83 -10.67 15.31 7.45
N ALA A 84 -11.41 16.40 7.39
CA ALA A 84 -12.82 16.36 7.02
C ALA A 84 -12.97 16.08 5.52
N PHE A 85 -14.03 15.37 5.14
CA PHE A 85 -14.41 15.16 3.75
C PHE A 85 -15.93 15.05 3.62
N GLU A 86 -16.45 15.38 2.46
CA GLU A 86 -17.87 15.27 2.14
C GLU A 86 -18.22 13.81 1.83
N TYR A 87 -19.23 13.28 2.51
CA TYR A 87 -19.69 11.91 2.24
C TYR A 87 -20.39 11.88 0.87
N ALA A 88 -19.97 10.98 -0.01
CA ALA A 88 -20.50 10.98 -1.37
C ALA A 88 -22.01 10.67 -1.35
N ASN A 89 -22.79 11.53 -1.99
CA ASN A 89 -24.25 11.47 -2.05
C ASN A 89 -24.96 11.69 -0.70
N ALA A 90 -24.35 12.43 0.23
CA ALA A 90 -25.04 12.90 1.43
C ALA A 90 -24.63 14.34 1.79
N ASP A 91 -25.53 15.06 2.47
CA ASP A 91 -25.32 16.46 2.87
C ASP A 91 -24.61 16.59 4.23
N PHE A 92 -23.76 15.62 4.57
CA PHE A 92 -22.98 15.65 5.81
C PHE A 92 -21.51 15.28 5.58
N ASN A 93 -20.67 15.79 6.48
CA ASN A 93 -19.25 15.54 6.48
C ASN A 93 -18.89 14.37 7.39
N SER A 94 -17.81 13.68 7.02
CA SER A 94 -17.13 12.71 7.86
C SER A 94 -15.66 13.12 8.00
N THR A 95 -14.92 12.41 8.85
CA THR A 95 -13.53 12.70 9.18
C THR A 95 -12.70 11.43 9.01
N THR A 96 -11.58 11.56 8.30
CA THR A 96 -10.57 10.51 8.22
C THR A 96 -9.90 10.28 9.58
N LYS A 97 -9.34 9.10 9.79
CA LYS A 97 -8.64 8.73 11.02
C LYS A 97 -7.15 8.57 10.77
N SER A 98 -6.37 8.79 11.82
CA SER A 98 -4.90 8.80 11.81
C SER A 98 -4.29 7.40 11.66
N LEU A 99 -4.74 6.64 10.67
CA LEU A 99 -4.17 5.37 10.28
C LEU A 99 -4.48 5.12 8.79
N ALA A 100 -3.41 4.99 8.01
CA ALA A 100 -3.48 4.58 6.61
C ALA A 100 -2.31 3.64 6.32
N GLY A 101 -2.45 2.77 5.33
CA GLY A 101 -1.39 1.84 5.04
C GLY A 101 -1.69 0.92 3.88
N ASN A 102 -0.69 0.09 3.59
CA ASN A 102 -0.71 -0.89 2.54
C ASN A 102 -0.26 -2.23 3.10
N LEU A 103 -0.90 -3.31 2.66
CA LEU A 103 -0.43 -4.69 2.79
C LEU A 103 -0.21 -5.20 1.38
N GLY A 104 0.90 -5.87 1.09
CA GLY A 104 1.09 -6.36 -0.27
C GLY A 104 2.37 -7.11 -0.53
N LEU A 105 2.60 -7.28 -1.83
CA LEU A 105 3.74 -7.92 -2.44
C LEU A 105 4.59 -6.89 -3.17
N ARG A 106 5.90 -7.12 -3.18
CA ARG A 106 6.84 -6.39 -4.04
C ARG A 106 7.72 -7.35 -4.79
N LEU A 107 7.82 -7.11 -6.09
CA LEU A 107 8.66 -7.88 -6.99
C LEU A 107 9.87 -7.02 -7.32
N ASP A 108 10.99 -7.28 -6.68
CA ASP A 108 12.25 -6.59 -6.94
C ASP A 108 13.01 -7.31 -8.03
N LYS A 109 13.45 -6.58 -9.05
CA LYS A 109 14.40 -7.02 -10.07
C LYS A 109 15.66 -6.18 -9.96
N ALA A 110 16.81 -6.84 -9.78
CA ALA A 110 18.10 -6.17 -9.88
C ALA A 110 18.34 -5.73 -11.33
N LEU A 111 18.40 -4.43 -11.56
CA LEU A 111 18.87 -3.83 -12.82
C LEU A 111 20.41 -3.86 -12.89
N PHE A 112 21.04 -3.78 -11.73
CA PHE A 112 22.48 -3.88 -11.56
C PHE A 112 22.77 -4.53 -10.21
N LYS A 113 23.79 -5.38 -10.15
CA LYS A 113 24.34 -5.96 -8.93
C LYS A 113 25.84 -6.13 -9.13
N ASN A 114 26.65 -5.62 -8.21
CA ASN A 114 28.08 -5.85 -8.28
C ASN A 114 28.45 -7.29 -7.86
N ASN A 115 29.61 -7.77 -8.30
CA ASN A 115 30.07 -9.13 -7.99
C ASN A 115 30.19 -9.40 -6.48
N ALA A 116 30.55 -8.37 -5.71
CA ALA A 116 30.66 -8.47 -4.25
C ALA A 116 29.29 -8.50 -3.53
N GLY A 117 28.17 -8.28 -4.24
CA GLY A 117 26.83 -8.20 -3.65
C GLY A 117 26.59 -7.02 -2.71
N THR A 118 27.55 -6.10 -2.59
CA THR A 118 27.50 -4.92 -1.71
C THR A 118 26.79 -3.73 -2.34
N ARG A 119 26.54 -3.74 -3.66
CA ARG A 119 25.83 -2.66 -4.36
C ARG A 119 24.84 -3.23 -5.35
N SER A 120 23.61 -2.75 -5.29
CA SER A 120 22.60 -3.09 -6.31
C SER A 120 21.69 -1.91 -6.62
N LEU A 121 21.19 -1.88 -7.84
CA LEU A 121 20.09 -1.01 -8.24
C LEU A 121 18.91 -1.90 -8.56
N ASN A 122 17.82 -1.75 -7.83
CA ASN A 122 16.64 -2.57 -7.97
C ASN A 122 15.48 -1.72 -8.51
N TRP A 123 14.75 -2.29 -9.47
CA TRP A 123 13.41 -1.85 -9.84
C TRP A 123 12.41 -2.73 -9.11
N SER A 124 11.35 -2.15 -8.56
CA SER A 124 10.32 -2.92 -7.87
C SER A 124 8.93 -2.59 -8.35
N THR A 125 8.11 -3.62 -8.60
CA THR A 125 6.66 -3.48 -8.79
C THR A 125 5.95 -3.85 -7.49
N HIS A 126 5.00 -3.03 -7.08
CA HIS A 126 4.23 -3.17 -5.84
C HIS A 126 2.78 -3.48 -6.20
N PHE A 127 2.18 -4.43 -5.49
CA PHE A 127 0.76 -4.73 -5.61
C PHE A 127 0.20 -5.18 -4.28
N GLY A 128 -1.01 -4.76 -3.95
CA GLY A 128 -1.70 -5.29 -2.79
C GLY A 128 -2.92 -4.49 -2.42
N TYR A 129 -3.22 -4.47 -1.13
CA TYR A 129 -4.36 -3.81 -0.53
C TYR A 129 -3.93 -2.53 0.17
N SER A 130 -4.65 -1.43 -0.05
CA SER A 130 -4.53 -0.17 0.68
C SER A 130 -5.76 0.07 1.53
N PHE A 131 -5.54 0.65 2.70
CA PHE A 131 -6.57 1.10 3.59
C PHE A 131 -6.30 2.53 4.08
N TYR A 132 -7.36 3.29 4.30
CA TYR A 132 -7.31 4.57 5.01
C TYR A 132 -8.59 4.70 5.83
N PHE A 133 -8.47 4.84 7.15
CA PHE A 133 -9.63 4.80 8.03
C PHE A 133 -10.40 6.12 8.06
N TYR A 134 -11.70 6.04 8.36
CA TYR A 134 -12.60 7.17 8.58
C TYR A 134 -13.69 6.81 9.59
N ASP A 135 -14.38 7.84 10.10
CA ASP A 135 -15.54 7.69 10.98
C ASP A 135 -16.85 7.62 10.16
N ASP A 136 -17.52 6.48 10.16
CA ASP A 136 -18.76 6.26 9.41
C ASP A 136 -19.97 6.86 10.13
N VAL A 137 -20.11 8.18 9.97
CA VAL A 137 -21.20 8.98 10.54
C VAL A 137 -22.57 8.42 10.12
N LYS A 138 -22.70 7.93 8.88
CA LYS A 138 -23.94 7.34 8.38
C LYS A 138 -24.37 6.12 9.19
N LEU A 139 -23.42 5.24 9.50
CA LEU A 139 -23.68 4.05 10.31
C LEU A 139 -24.05 4.44 11.75
N ARG A 140 -23.45 5.52 12.28
CA ARG A 140 -23.78 6.06 13.60
C ARG A 140 -25.21 6.59 13.65
N GLU A 141 -25.64 7.32 12.62
CA GLU A 141 -27.02 7.79 12.48
C GLU A 141 -28.01 6.62 12.34
N GLU A 142 -27.68 5.61 11.54
CA GLU A 142 -28.50 4.41 11.40
C GLU A 142 -28.67 3.71 12.75
N TYR A 143 -27.56 3.46 13.46
CA TYR A 143 -27.57 2.85 14.78
C TYR A 143 -28.40 3.65 15.80
N ALA A 144 -28.32 4.98 15.78
CA ALA A 144 -29.13 5.82 16.65
C ALA A 144 -30.64 5.55 16.46
N GLY A 145 -31.08 5.33 15.22
CA GLY A 145 -32.46 5.01 14.86
C GLY A 145 -32.90 3.56 15.07
N TRP A 146 -32.01 2.64 15.46
CA TRP A 146 -32.39 1.24 15.70
C TRP A 146 -33.32 1.10 16.91
N SER A 147 -34.25 0.15 16.84
CA SER A 147 -35.13 -0.19 17.95
C SER A 147 -34.33 -0.75 19.15
N PRO A 148 -34.81 -0.60 20.39
CA PRO A 148 -34.12 -1.16 21.57
C PRO A 148 -33.86 -2.66 21.43
N LYS A 149 -34.83 -3.42 20.91
CA LYS A 149 -34.71 -4.85 20.64
C LYS A 149 -33.56 -5.17 19.69
N ARG A 150 -33.44 -4.42 18.59
CA ARG A 150 -32.34 -4.62 17.62
C ARG A 150 -30.98 -4.29 18.24
N LYS A 151 -30.90 -3.23 19.05
CA LYS A 151 -29.66 -2.85 19.76
C LYS A 151 -29.21 -3.94 20.75
N GLU A 152 -30.16 -4.59 21.42
CA GLU A 152 -29.88 -5.71 22.31
C GLU A 152 -29.41 -6.96 21.56
N GLU A 153 -30.04 -7.27 20.42
CA GLU A 153 -29.72 -8.45 19.60
C GLU A 153 -28.42 -8.32 18.81
N GLU A 154 -28.15 -7.16 18.20
CA GLU A 154 -27.00 -6.94 17.29
C GLU A 154 -25.80 -6.26 17.97
N GLY A 155 -26.01 -5.53 19.07
CA GLY A 155 -24.98 -4.74 19.75
C GLY A 155 -24.57 -3.46 19.00
N GLU A 156 -23.66 -2.70 19.60
CA GLU A 156 -23.12 -1.47 19.01
C GLU A 156 -22.09 -1.81 17.91
N PRO A 157 -22.25 -1.31 16.67
CA PRO A 157 -21.32 -1.61 15.60
C PRO A 157 -20.03 -0.78 15.71
N VAL A 158 -18.97 -1.24 15.02
CA VAL A 158 -17.74 -0.46 14.86
C VAL A 158 -17.96 0.65 13.82
N PHE A 159 -17.88 1.90 14.26
CA PHE A 159 -18.07 3.08 13.39
C PHE A 159 -16.81 3.45 12.59
N ILE A 160 -15.63 3.02 13.01
CA ILE A 160 -14.40 3.29 12.26
C ILE A 160 -14.25 2.26 11.13
N ARG A 161 -14.27 2.73 9.88
CA ARG A 161 -14.25 1.89 8.68
C ARG A 161 -13.08 2.26 7.77
N PRO A 162 -12.51 1.30 7.01
CA PRO A 162 -11.47 1.60 6.03
C PRO A 162 -12.02 1.93 4.64
N PHE A 163 -11.47 2.97 4.01
CA PHE A 163 -11.43 3.08 2.55
C PHE A 163 -10.53 1.98 2.01
N SER A 164 -11.15 0.91 1.53
CA SER A 164 -10.48 -0.30 1.07
C SER A 164 -10.27 -0.24 -0.44
N THR A 165 -9.05 -0.45 -0.93
CA THR A 165 -8.78 -0.54 -2.37
C THR A 165 -7.59 -1.45 -2.64
N PHE A 166 -7.40 -1.85 -3.89
CA PHE A 166 -6.09 -2.33 -4.32
C PHE A 166 -5.14 -1.14 -4.56
N HIS A 167 -3.84 -1.39 -4.49
CA HIS A 167 -2.82 -0.46 -4.95
C HIS A 167 -1.86 -1.13 -5.93
N ILE A 168 -1.30 -0.30 -6.79
CA ILE A 168 -0.19 -0.65 -7.66
C ILE A 168 0.87 0.45 -7.56
N GLY A 169 2.13 0.06 -7.54
CA GLY A 169 3.24 1.00 -7.43
C GLY A 169 4.48 0.55 -8.16
N GLN A 170 5.38 1.48 -8.36
CA GLN A 170 6.71 1.26 -8.93
C GLN A 170 7.73 1.98 -8.05
N SER A 171 8.88 1.36 -7.83
CA SER A 171 9.98 2.02 -7.13
C SER A 171 11.33 1.70 -7.75
N ILE A 172 12.27 2.59 -7.50
CA ILE A 172 13.69 2.35 -7.71
C ILE A 172 14.40 2.43 -6.36
N LYS A 173 15.31 1.47 -6.09
CA LYS A 173 16.05 1.38 -4.84
C LYS A 173 17.53 1.16 -5.12
N LEU A 174 18.37 2.08 -4.67
CA LEU A 174 19.82 1.92 -4.64
C LEU A 174 20.22 1.33 -3.30
N ASN A 175 20.91 0.21 -3.33
CA ASN A 175 21.38 -0.54 -2.18
C ASN A 175 22.90 -0.41 -2.03
N ILE A 176 23.37 -0.11 -0.82
CA ILE A 176 24.78 -0.15 -0.42
C ILE A 176 24.86 -0.95 0.88
N ASN A 177 25.50 -2.11 0.84
CA ASN A 177 25.52 -3.12 1.89
C ASN A 177 24.10 -3.47 2.33
N ASN A 178 23.74 -3.21 3.58
CA ASN A 178 22.42 -3.46 4.15
C ASN A 178 21.48 -2.25 4.04
N VAL A 179 21.97 -1.08 3.64
CA VAL A 179 21.18 0.16 3.57
C VAL A 179 20.67 0.35 2.15
N GLY A 180 19.43 0.82 2.00
CA GLY A 180 18.83 1.20 0.73
C GLY A 180 18.34 2.65 0.77
N LEU A 181 18.44 3.35 -0.35
CA LEU A 181 17.75 4.62 -0.63
C LEU A 181 16.74 4.34 -1.74
N PHE A 182 15.48 4.72 -1.55
CA PHE A 182 14.43 4.44 -2.53
C PHE A 182 13.51 5.63 -2.79
N ALA A 183 12.92 5.58 -3.99
CA ALA A 183 11.85 6.44 -4.44
C ALA A 183 10.72 5.55 -4.98
N GLN A 184 9.50 5.77 -4.52
CA GLN A 184 8.33 4.93 -4.81
C GLN A 184 7.14 5.80 -5.20
N TYR A 185 6.51 5.47 -6.33
CA TYR A 185 5.20 6.00 -6.71
C TYR A 185 4.14 4.92 -6.48
N ASN A 186 2.97 5.32 -5.99
CA ASN A 186 1.83 4.43 -5.83
C ASN A 186 0.52 5.06 -6.32
N TYR A 187 -0.37 4.18 -6.77
CA TYR A 187 -1.73 4.48 -7.16
C TYR A 187 -2.71 3.57 -6.39
N SER A 188 -3.58 4.18 -5.59
CA SER A 188 -4.62 3.56 -4.76
C SER A 188 -5.97 4.22 -5.04
N PRO A 189 -6.78 3.70 -5.99
CA PRO A 189 -8.01 4.35 -6.43
C PRO A 189 -9.21 4.11 -5.49
N TYR A 190 -9.17 4.72 -4.30
CA TYR A 190 -10.18 4.52 -3.26
C TYR A 190 -11.62 4.69 -3.78
N HIS A 191 -11.89 5.70 -4.60
CA HIS A 191 -13.23 6.00 -5.14
C HIS A 191 -13.86 4.90 -6.01
N ILE A 192 -13.07 3.92 -6.48
CA ILE A 192 -13.59 2.82 -7.31
C ILE A 192 -14.27 1.75 -6.45
N PHE A 193 -13.83 1.61 -5.20
CA PHE A 193 -14.22 0.50 -4.31
C PHE A 193 -15.11 0.94 -3.14
N THR A 194 -15.46 2.22 -3.07
CA THR A 194 -16.37 2.74 -2.05
C THR A 194 -17.30 3.80 -2.63
N LYS A 195 -18.52 3.89 -2.07
CA LYS A 195 -19.50 4.94 -2.36
C LYS A 195 -19.43 6.12 -1.38
N VAL A 196 -18.47 6.09 -0.45
CA VAL A 196 -18.36 7.06 0.65
C VAL A 196 -17.59 8.32 0.25
N ILE A 197 -16.74 8.21 -0.76
CA ILE A 197 -15.93 9.31 -1.27
C ILE A 197 -16.17 9.45 -2.77
N ASP A 198 -16.00 10.66 -3.29
CA ASP A 198 -16.17 10.94 -4.71
C ASP A 198 -14.89 10.63 -5.52
N ARG A 199 -14.96 10.84 -6.83
CA ARG A 199 -13.80 10.67 -7.73
C ARG A 199 -12.68 11.67 -7.48
N ASN A 200 -12.96 12.78 -6.79
CA ASN A 200 -12.02 13.86 -6.51
C ASN A 200 -11.26 13.66 -5.19
N PHE A 201 -11.50 12.59 -4.43
CA PHE A 201 -10.74 12.26 -3.24
C PHE A 201 -9.24 12.02 -3.52
N GLY A 202 -8.90 11.60 -4.74
CA GLY A 202 -7.52 11.34 -5.16
C GLY A 202 -7.06 9.91 -4.87
N SER A 203 -5.88 9.58 -5.40
CA SER A 203 -5.42 8.19 -5.49
C SER A 203 -3.91 8.03 -5.61
N GLN A 204 -3.14 9.11 -5.59
CA GLN A 204 -1.74 9.10 -5.97
C GLN A 204 -0.87 9.65 -4.85
N HIS A 205 0.27 9.01 -4.63
CA HIS A 205 1.28 9.50 -3.72
C HIS A 205 2.67 9.04 -4.13
N PHE A 206 3.67 9.73 -3.59
CA PHE A 206 5.07 9.43 -3.79
C PHE A 206 5.81 9.40 -2.45
N ASN A 207 6.75 8.47 -2.31
CA ASN A 207 7.53 8.26 -1.10
C ASN A 207 9.03 8.28 -1.44
N ILE A 208 9.82 9.02 -0.66
CA ILE A 208 11.28 8.88 -0.63
C ILE A 208 11.66 8.36 0.74
N GLY A 209 12.55 7.37 0.80
CA GLY A 209 12.94 6.81 2.08
C GLY A 209 14.21 5.99 2.07
N ILE A 210 14.51 5.48 3.25
CA ILE A 210 15.63 4.59 3.51
C ILE A 210 15.13 3.22 3.96
N SER A 211 15.88 2.18 3.60
CA SER A 211 15.63 0.82 4.05
C SER A 211 16.86 0.22 4.73
N TYR A 212 16.63 -0.74 5.62
CA TYR A 212 17.68 -1.53 6.27
C TYR A 212 17.32 -3.01 6.21
N ARG A 213 18.26 -3.82 5.70
CA ARG A 213 18.11 -5.27 5.50
C ARG A 213 18.86 -6.06 6.59
N GLN A 214 18.18 -7.04 7.19
CA GLN A 214 18.71 -7.95 8.21
C GLN A 214 18.50 -9.42 7.87
#